data_AF-A0A6B3G2D6-F1
#
_entry.id   AF-A0A6B3G2D6-F1
#
_cell.length_a   1.000
_cell.length_b   1.000
_cell.length_c   1.000
_cell.angle_alpha   90.00
_cell.angle_beta   90.00
_cell.angle_gamma   90.00
#
_symmetry.space_group_name_H-M   'P 1'
#
loop_
_entity.id
_entity.type
_entity.pdbx_description
1 polymer ?
#
loop_
_entity_poly.entity_id
_entity_poly.type
_entity_poly.pdbx_seq_one_letter_code
_entity_poly.pdbx_strand_id
1 'polypeptide(L)'
;KFIRYTREEMLLALGTASSEAVMPRMMQKLRQAGCRDDAVGLVLPTGYSFNLDGASIYLSIGTLFIAQAVGVDLTLGQQVTVVLVLMLTSKGMAGVPGSAFLALSATASALGVIPAGAVALLLGVDRIMDAMRVATNLLGNCVAVFVVSRWEGALD
;
A
#
# COMPACT_ATOMS: atom_id res chain seq x y z
N LYS A 1 16.73 13.47 -2.59
CA LYS A 1 17.81 13.20 -1.61
C LYS A 1 17.48 11.98 -0.76
N PHE A 2 16.34 11.96 -0.06
CA PHE A 2 15.92 10.83 0.79
C PHE A 2 15.87 9.46 0.08
N ILE A 3 15.26 9.37 -1.11
CA ILE A 3 15.21 8.10 -1.88
C ILE A 3 16.61 7.50 -2.13
N ARG A 4 17.63 8.36 -2.36
CA ARG A 4 19.01 7.89 -2.54
C ARG A 4 19.62 7.39 -1.23
N TYR A 5 19.26 8.02 -0.12
CA TYR A 5 19.70 7.66 1.23
C TYR A 5 19.08 6.33 1.71
N THR A 6 17.82 6.05 1.33
CA THR A 6 17.10 4.82 1.69
C THR A 6 17.10 3.75 0.60
N ARG A 7 17.99 3.86 -0.39
CA ARG A 7 18.01 2.97 -1.56
C ARG A 7 18.09 1.49 -1.17
N GLU A 8 18.88 1.14 -0.18
CA GLU A 8 19.03 -0.25 0.27
C GLU A 8 17.74 -0.82 0.85
N GLU A 9 17.06 -0.06 1.72
CA GLU A 9 15.79 -0.47 2.31
C GLU A 9 14.70 -0.53 1.23
N MET A 10 14.69 0.41 0.29
CA MET A 10 13.76 0.37 -0.84
C MET A 10 13.97 -0.88 -1.71
N LEU A 11 15.22 -1.23 -2.03
CA LEU A 11 15.55 -2.43 -2.80
C LEU A 11 15.23 -3.70 -2.03
N LEU A 12 15.49 -3.72 -0.72
CA LEU A 12 15.16 -4.87 0.12
C LEU A 12 13.65 -5.07 0.22
N ALA A 13 12.88 -4.01 0.46
CA ALA A 13 11.42 -4.06 0.51
C ALA A 13 10.81 -4.47 -0.84
N LEU A 14 11.38 -4.01 -1.96
CA LEU A 14 11.02 -4.45 -3.30
C LEU A 14 11.29 -5.95 -3.49
N GLY A 15 12.46 -6.43 -3.08
CA GLY A 15 12.85 -7.84 -3.23
C GLY A 15 12.02 -8.78 -2.36
N THR A 16 11.73 -8.39 -1.11
CA THR A 16 10.94 -9.20 -0.17
C THR A 16 9.43 -9.04 -0.37
N ALA A 17 8.99 -7.98 -1.07
CA ALA A 17 7.60 -7.53 -1.09
C ALA A 17 7.01 -7.40 0.33
N SER A 18 7.80 -6.90 1.27
CA SER A 18 7.34 -6.64 2.64
C SER A 18 7.96 -5.36 3.21
N SER A 19 7.09 -4.47 3.70
CA SER A 19 7.52 -3.27 4.42
C SER A 19 8.06 -3.63 5.81
N GLU A 20 7.52 -4.67 6.45
CA GLU A 20 7.92 -5.10 7.81
C GLU A 20 9.41 -5.50 7.87
N ALA A 21 9.92 -6.11 6.80
CA ALA A 21 11.32 -6.52 6.68
C ALA A 21 12.32 -5.37 6.82
N VAL A 22 11.91 -4.13 6.52
CA VAL A 22 12.78 -2.95 6.51
C VAL A 22 12.41 -1.92 7.58
N MET A 23 11.33 -2.15 8.32
CA MET A 23 10.78 -1.19 9.28
C MET A 23 11.81 -0.70 10.32
N PRO A 24 12.56 -1.57 11.01
CA PRO A 24 13.50 -1.12 12.04
C PRO A 24 14.64 -0.27 11.45
N ARG A 25 15.13 -0.66 10.26
CA ARG A 25 16.16 0.09 9.52
C ARG A 25 15.63 1.44 9.07
N MET A 26 14.39 1.50 8.61
CA MET A 26 13.77 2.74 8.15
C MET A 26 13.54 3.71 9.31
N MET A 27 13.12 3.23 10.49
CA MET A 27 13.01 4.06 11.70
C MET A 27 14.35 4.69 12.08
N GLN A 28 15.44 3.92 12.08
CA GLN A 28 16.78 4.45 12.36
C GLN A 28 17.20 5.52 11.34
N LYS A 29 16.94 5.28 10.05
CA LYS A 29 17.25 6.24 8.99
C LYS A 29 16.45 7.52 9.09
N LEU A 30 15.16 7.45 9.45
CA LEU A 30 14.33 8.63 9.64
C LEU A 30 14.79 9.46 10.85
N ARG A 31 15.17 8.82 11.96
CA ARG A 31 15.78 9.50 13.11
C ARG A 31 17.08 10.21 12.73
N GLN A 32 17.96 9.53 12.00
CA GLN A 32 19.21 10.12 11.49
C GLN A 32 18.98 11.23 10.46
N ALA A 33 17.83 11.25 9.80
CA ALA A 33 17.44 12.29 8.86
C ALA A 33 16.78 13.52 9.54
N GLY A 34 16.83 13.60 10.87
CA GLY A 34 16.35 14.76 11.64
C GLY A 34 14.92 14.63 12.18
N CYS A 35 14.23 13.50 11.99
CA CYS A 35 12.88 13.29 12.53
C CYS A 35 12.93 12.91 14.02
N ARG A 36 12.10 13.55 14.86
CA ARG A 36 11.99 13.25 16.29
C ARG A 36 11.51 11.82 16.56
N ASP A 37 11.98 11.25 17.66
CA ASP A 37 11.81 9.83 17.98
C ASP A 37 10.33 9.42 18.16
N ASP A 38 9.53 10.31 18.73
CA ASP A 38 8.09 10.13 18.91
C ASP A 38 7.31 10.13 17.59
N ALA A 39 7.65 11.04 16.66
CA ALA A 39 7.05 11.07 15.32
C ALA A 39 7.40 9.80 14.55
N VAL A 40 8.66 9.36 14.57
CA VAL A 40 9.07 8.09 13.94
C VAL A 40 8.40 6.89 14.61
N GLY A 41 8.36 6.87 15.95
CA GLY A 41 7.84 5.78 16.76
C GLY A 41 6.33 5.58 16.69
N LEU A 42 5.57 6.63 16.34
CA LEU A 42 4.12 6.56 16.19
C LEU A 42 3.69 6.53 14.73
N VAL A 43 4.16 7.47 13.92
CA VAL A 43 3.65 7.69 12.55
C VAL A 43 4.05 6.56 11.61
N LEU A 44 5.29 6.06 11.70
CA LEU A 44 5.75 5.00 10.80
C LEU A 44 5.02 3.66 11.06
N PRO A 45 4.91 3.15 12.30
CA PRO A 45 4.14 1.94 12.57
C PRO A 45 2.66 2.07 12.23
N THR A 46 2.03 3.19 12.61
CA THR A 46 0.63 3.41 12.28
C THR A 46 0.41 3.49 10.77
N GLY A 47 1.30 4.15 10.03
CA GLY A 47 1.25 4.21 8.58
C GLY A 47 1.39 2.84 7.90
N TYR A 48 2.16 1.91 8.47
CA TYR A 48 2.30 0.58 7.88
C TYR A 48 0.99 -0.21 7.89
N SER A 49 0.18 -0.06 8.92
CA SER A 49 -1.14 -0.71 9.00
C SER A 49 -2.23 0.10 8.30
N PHE A 50 -2.18 1.43 8.44
CA PHE A 50 -3.29 2.30 8.05
C PHE A 50 -3.04 3.16 6.82
N ASN A 51 -1.85 3.17 6.23
CA ASN A 51 -1.50 3.93 5.03
C ASN A 51 -0.89 2.99 3.98
N LEU A 52 -1.81 2.24 3.36
CA LEU A 52 -1.55 1.32 2.26
C LEU A 52 -2.04 1.92 0.94
N ASP A 53 -1.52 3.09 0.60
CA ASP A 53 -1.93 3.88 -0.57
C ASP A 53 -1.71 3.13 -1.90
N GLY A 54 -0.52 2.55 -2.08
CA GLY A 54 -0.19 1.73 -3.25
C GLY A 54 -1.14 0.54 -3.42
N ALA A 55 -1.57 -0.06 -2.31
CA ALA A 55 -2.58 -1.12 -2.38
C ALA A 55 -3.95 -0.57 -2.76
N SER A 56 -4.37 0.55 -2.18
CA SER A 56 -5.66 1.19 -2.51
C SER A 56 -5.73 1.58 -3.99
N ILE A 57 -4.66 2.15 -4.55
CA ILE A 57 -4.55 2.51 -5.97
C ILE A 57 -4.60 1.26 -6.84
N TYR A 58 -3.77 0.26 -6.55
CA TYR A 58 -3.70 -0.96 -7.34
C TYR A 58 -5.03 -1.72 -7.34
N LEU A 59 -5.64 -1.90 -6.16
CA LEU A 59 -6.87 -2.66 -6.05
C LEU A 59 -8.02 -1.98 -6.80
N SER A 60 -8.10 -0.66 -6.72
CA SER A 60 -9.12 0.12 -7.41
C SER A 60 -8.99 0.01 -8.93
N ILE A 61 -7.78 0.24 -9.46
CA ILE A 61 -7.50 0.14 -10.90
C ILE A 61 -7.61 -1.31 -11.38
N GLY A 62 -7.12 -2.27 -10.59
CA GLY A 62 -7.18 -3.69 -10.89
C GLY A 62 -8.63 -4.20 -10.97
N THR A 63 -9.51 -3.70 -10.08
CA THR A 63 -10.93 -4.04 -10.14
C THR A 63 -11.60 -3.51 -11.40
N LEU A 64 -11.31 -2.25 -11.78
CA LEU A 64 -11.79 -1.67 -13.03
C LEU A 64 -11.28 -2.46 -14.25
N PHE A 65 -10.00 -2.80 -14.26
CA PHE A 65 -9.38 -3.60 -15.32
C PHE A 65 -10.06 -4.97 -15.46
N ILE A 66 -10.28 -5.70 -14.35
CA ILE A 66 -10.95 -7.00 -14.41
C ILE A 66 -12.37 -6.84 -14.95
N ALA A 67 -13.13 -5.85 -14.45
CA ALA A 67 -14.49 -5.59 -14.91
C ALA A 67 -14.55 -5.39 -16.43
N GLN A 68 -13.67 -4.55 -16.98
CA GLN A 68 -13.55 -4.31 -18.41
C GLN A 68 -13.11 -5.57 -19.18
N ALA A 69 -12.18 -6.36 -18.63
CA ALA A 69 -11.70 -7.58 -19.26
C ALA A 69 -12.78 -8.67 -19.37
N VAL A 70 -13.76 -8.70 -18.47
CA VAL A 70 -14.90 -9.63 -18.52
C VAL A 70 -16.16 -9.04 -19.15
N GLY A 71 -16.09 -7.81 -19.68
CA GLY A 71 -17.23 -7.13 -20.31
C GLY A 71 -18.29 -6.63 -19.33
N VAL A 72 -17.92 -6.39 -18.07
CA VAL A 72 -18.80 -5.78 -17.06
C VAL A 72 -18.56 -4.28 -17.02
N ASP A 73 -19.58 -3.50 -17.41
CA ASP A 73 -19.56 -2.05 -17.27
C ASP A 73 -20.00 -1.63 -15.87
N LEU A 74 -19.07 -1.04 -15.13
CA LEU A 74 -19.35 -0.46 -13.81
C LEU A 74 -19.83 0.98 -13.96
N THR A 75 -21.05 1.26 -13.48
CA THR A 75 -21.55 2.63 -13.34
C THR A 75 -20.67 3.44 -12.39
N LEU A 76 -20.66 4.78 -12.52
CA LEU A 76 -19.89 5.65 -11.61
C LEU A 76 -20.19 5.39 -10.13
N GLY A 77 -21.46 5.11 -9.77
CA GLY A 77 -21.84 4.77 -8.40
C GLY A 77 -21.24 3.45 -7.91
N GLN A 78 -21.16 2.43 -8.78
CA GLN A 78 -20.48 1.18 -8.47
C GLN A 78 -18.97 1.37 -8.36
N GLN A 79 -18.35 2.18 -9.23
CA GLN A 79 -16.92 2.47 -9.15
C GLN A 79 -16.56 3.14 -7.82
N VAL A 80 -17.34 4.15 -7.39
CA VAL A 80 -17.15 4.81 -6.10
C VAL A 80 -17.35 3.82 -4.94
N THR A 81 -18.38 3.00 -4.97
CA THR A 81 -18.63 1.97 -3.95
C THR A 81 -17.47 0.98 -3.85
N VAL A 82 -16.97 0.50 -4.99
CA VAL A 82 -15.81 -0.40 -5.06
C VAL A 82 -14.59 0.26 -4.41
N VAL A 83 -14.27 1.50 -4.78
CA VAL A 83 -13.13 2.23 -4.21
C VAL A 83 -13.28 2.39 -2.69
N LEU A 84 -14.46 2.75 -2.20
CA LEU A 84 -14.71 2.91 -0.76
C LEU A 84 -14.55 1.59 0.01
N VAL A 85 -15.09 0.50 -0.53
CA VAL A 85 -14.95 -0.82 0.08
C VAL A 85 -13.49 -1.27 0.07
N LEU A 86 -12.77 -1.07 -1.04
CA LEU A 86 -11.35 -1.39 -1.13
C LEU A 86 -10.49 -0.54 -0.19
N MET A 87 -10.81 0.74 -0.03
CA MET A 87 -10.15 1.61 0.95
C MET A 87 -10.35 1.08 2.37
N LEU A 88 -11.56 0.65 2.71
CA LEU A 88 -11.88 0.10 4.03
C LEU A 88 -11.17 -1.24 4.26
N THR A 89 -11.29 -2.17 3.31
CA THR A 89 -10.68 -3.51 3.42
C THR A 89 -9.15 -3.46 3.39
N SER A 90 -8.56 -2.45 2.73
CA SER A 90 -7.11 -2.27 2.72
C SER A 90 -6.53 -2.12 4.13
N LYS A 91 -7.24 -1.48 5.07
CA LYS A 91 -6.75 -1.27 6.44
C LYS A 91 -6.66 -2.56 7.27
N GLY A 92 -7.29 -3.64 6.78
CA GLY A 92 -7.20 -4.97 7.38
C GLY A 92 -6.08 -5.85 6.79
N MET A 93 -5.32 -5.35 5.81
CA MET A 93 -4.25 -6.13 5.18
C MET A 93 -2.98 -6.14 6.02
N ALA A 94 -2.43 -7.32 6.24
CA ALA A 94 -1.08 -7.45 6.78
C ALA A 94 -0.04 -7.01 5.73
N GLY A 95 1.09 -6.45 6.19
CA GLY A 95 2.22 -5.98 5.36
C GLY A 95 3.07 -7.10 4.77
N VAL A 96 2.42 -8.21 4.41
CA VAL A 96 3.00 -9.46 3.95
C VAL A 96 2.59 -9.75 2.50
N PRO A 97 3.41 -10.52 1.76
CA PRO A 97 3.14 -10.81 0.36
C PRO A 97 1.77 -11.46 0.12
N GLY A 98 1.07 -11.02 -0.94
CA GLY A 98 -0.21 -11.60 -1.37
C GLY A 98 -1.46 -11.16 -0.59
N SER A 99 -1.33 -10.34 0.46
CA SER A 99 -2.48 -9.85 1.24
C SER A 99 -3.45 -9.01 0.40
N ALA A 100 -2.94 -8.23 -0.55
CA ALA A 100 -3.74 -7.43 -1.47
C ALA A 100 -4.58 -8.29 -2.42
N PHE A 101 -4.03 -9.38 -2.96
CA PHE A 101 -4.77 -10.28 -3.83
C PHE A 101 -5.92 -10.98 -3.09
N LEU A 102 -5.71 -11.34 -1.83
CA LEU A 102 -6.75 -11.89 -0.96
C LEU A 102 -7.85 -10.85 -0.71
N ALA A 103 -7.49 -9.60 -0.40
CA ALA A 103 -8.44 -8.51 -0.21
C ALA A 103 -9.28 -8.22 -1.48
N LEU A 104 -8.65 -8.27 -2.65
CA LEU A 104 -9.33 -8.14 -3.94
C LEU A 104 -10.36 -9.26 -4.15
N SER A 105 -9.96 -10.51 -3.89
CA SER A 105 -10.82 -11.68 -4.02
C SER A 105 -12.03 -11.62 -3.07
N ALA A 106 -11.79 -11.20 -1.82
CA ALA A 106 -12.83 -11.01 -0.83
C ALA A 106 -13.81 -9.89 -1.24
N THR A 107 -13.29 -8.78 -1.77
CA THR A 107 -14.10 -7.64 -2.20
C THR A 107 -14.94 -7.97 -3.43
N ALA A 108 -14.35 -8.66 -4.43
CA ALA A 108 -15.08 -9.14 -5.60
C ALA A 108 -16.23 -10.08 -5.21
N SER A 109 -15.96 -11.00 -4.28
CA SER A 109 -16.98 -11.93 -3.75
C SER A 109 -18.08 -11.20 -2.95
N ALA A 110 -17.71 -10.21 -2.13
CA ALA A 110 -18.66 -9.46 -1.30
C ALA A 110 -19.59 -8.55 -2.12
N LEU A 111 -19.05 -7.91 -3.17
CA LEU A 111 -19.82 -7.01 -4.01
C LEU A 111 -20.60 -7.73 -5.12
N GLY A 112 -20.19 -8.94 -5.50
CA GLY A 112 -20.86 -9.76 -6.52
C GLY A 112 -20.88 -9.15 -7.93
N VAL A 113 -20.19 -8.01 -8.14
CA VAL A 113 -20.19 -7.27 -9.42
C VAL A 113 -19.27 -7.91 -10.46
N ILE A 114 -18.26 -8.67 -10.00
CA ILE A 114 -17.26 -9.30 -10.88
C ILE A 114 -17.18 -10.79 -10.52
N PRO A 115 -17.13 -11.71 -11.49
CA PRO A 115 -16.93 -13.13 -11.22
C PRO A 115 -15.65 -13.36 -10.42
N ALA A 116 -15.73 -14.11 -9.31
CA ALA A 116 -14.59 -14.34 -8.42
C ALA A 116 -13.38 -14.96 -9.16
N GLY A 117 -13.63 -15.84 -10.15
CA GLY A 117 -12.58 -16.44 -10.97
C GLY A 117 -11.83 -15.46 -11.86
N ALA A 118 -12.41 -14.30 -12.18
CA ALA A 118 -11.78 -13.28 -13.02
C ALA A 118 -10.59 -12.59 -12.32
N VAL A 119 -10.52 -12.67 -10.98
CA VAL A 119 -9.38 -12.17 -10.20
C VAL A 119 -8.08 -12.90 -10.57
N ALA A 120 -8.17 -14.14 -11.06
CA ALA A 120 -7.02 -14.91 -11.55
C ALA A 120 -6.29 -14.23 -12.73
N LEU A 121 -6.95 -13.34 -13.48
CA LEU A 121 -6.33 -12.57 -14.57
C LEU A 121 -5.17 -11.69 -14.08
N LEU A 122 -5.20 -11.25 -12.81
CA LEU A 122 -4.12 -10.46 -12.22
C LEU A 122 -3.01 -11.32 -11.61
N LEU A 123 -3.22 -12.63 -11.45
CA LEU A 123 -2.29 -13.50 -10.69
C LEU A 123 -0.87 -13.51 -11.27
N GLY A 124 -0.73 -13.42 -12.60
CA GLY A 124 0.57 -13.35 -13.27
C GLY A 124 1.34 -12.05 -13.03
N VAL A 125 0.63 -10.92 -12.89
CA VAL A 125 1.25 -9.60 -12.66
C VAL A 125 1.31 -9.22 -11.19
N ASP A 126 0.49 -9.86 -10.34
CA ASP A 126 0.34 -9.47 -8.94
C ASP A 126 1.67 -9.52 -8.20
N ARG A 127 2.56 -10.47 -8.52
CA ARG A 127 3.85 -10.57 -7.83
C ARG A 127 4.78 -9.38 -8.06
N ILE A 128 4.77 -8.81 -9.26
CA ILE A 128 5.53 -7.60 -9.61
C ILE A 128 4.84 -6.39 -8.97
N MET A 129 3.52 -6.32 -9.09
CA MET A 129 2.73 -5.24 -8.50
C MET A 129 2.86 -5.21 -6.98
N ASP A 130 2.98 -6.37 -6.32
CA ASP A 130 3.17 -6.49 -4.87
C ASP A 130 4.41 -5.75 -4.38
N ALA A 131 5.54 -5.97 -5.04
CA ALA A 131 6.77 -5.25 -4.76
C ALA A 131 6.59 -3.74 -4.94
N MET A 132 5.96 -3.31 -6.03
CA MET A 132 5.74 -1.89 -6.34
C MET A 132 4.79 -1.22 -5.34
N ARG A 133 3.74 -1.93 -4.89
CA ARG A 133 2.81 -1.48 -3.84
C ARG A 133 3.57 -1.22 -2.54
N VAL A 134 4.38 -2.18 -2.12
CA VAL A 134 5.19 -2.09 -0.91
C VAL A 134 6.15 -0.91 -0.95
N ALA A 135 6.82 -0.68 -2.08
CA ALA A 135 7.69 0.48 -2.27
C ALA A 135 6.93 1.80 -2.17
N THR A 136 5.74 1.88 -2.77
CA THR A 136 4.89 3.08 -2.75
C THR A 136 4.41 3.38 -1.32
N ASN A 137 3.91 2.36 -0.62
CA ASN A 137 3.46 2.48 0.78
C ASN A 137 4.62 2.92 1.69
N LEU A 138 5.78 2.29 1.54
CA LEU A 138 6.97 2.59 2.32
C LEU A 138 7.39 4.06 2.16
N LEU A 139 7.43 4.56 0.92
CA LEU A 139 7.76 5.95 0.65
C LEU A 139 6.69 6.91 1.19
N GLY A 140 5.41 6.62 0.98
CA GLY A 140 4.31 7.42 1.51
C GLY A 140 4.37 7.55 3.03
N ASN A 141 4.64 6.45 3.73
CA ASN A 141 4.81 6.41 5.17
C ASN A 141 6.02 7.23 5.65
N CYS A 142 7.16 7.16 4.94
CA CYS A 142 8.30 8.00 5.26
C CYS A 142 7.99 9.49 5.07
N VAL A 143 7.28 9.85 3.98
CA VAL A 143 6.85 11.23 3.73
C VAL A 143 5.91 11.72 4.82
N ALA A 144 4.98 10.88 5.29
CA ALA A 144 4.09 11.22 6.40
C ALA A 144 4.89 11.55 7.67
N VAL A 145 5.93 10.77 7.99
CA VAL A 145 6.83 11.06 9.13
C VAL A 145 7.51 12.41 8.98
N PHE A 146 8.05 12.74 7.80
CA PHE A 146 8.65 14.06 7.57
C PHE A 146 7.65 15.21 7.71
N VAL A 147 6.44 15.05 7.17
CA VAL A 147 5.39 16.08 7.23
C VAL A 147 4.96 16.33 8.68
N VAL A 148 4.71 15.26 9.45
CA VAL A 148 4.36 15.38 10.87
C VAL A 148 5.51 15.97 11.67
N SER A 149 6.74 15.50 11.45
CA SER A 149 7.92 16.03 12.15
C SER A 149 8.12 17.53 11.87
N ARG A 150 7.90 17.97 10.62
CA ARG A 150 7.94 19.39 10.26
C ARG A 150 6.82 20.19 10.92
N TRP A 151 5.61 19.65 10.96
CA TRP A 151 4.45 20.32 11.56
C TRP A 151 4.65 20.53 13.07
N GLU A 152 5.23 19.54 13.75
CA GLU A 152 5.58 19.61 15.18
C GLU A 152 6.81 20.49 15.48
N GLY A 153 7.41 21.14 14.48
CA GLY A 153 8.66 21.90 14.65
C GLY A 153 9.84 21.02 15.09
N ALA A 154 9.75 19.72 14.78
CA ALA A 154 10.60 18.65 15.29
C ALA A 154 11.45 18.01 14.17
N LEU A 155 11.69 18.77 13.10
CA LEU A 155 12.55 18.41 11.98
C LEU A 155 13.78 19.31 12.01
N ASP A 156 14.93 18.71 12.31
CA ASP A 156 16.24 19.36 12.38
C ASP A 156 16.88 19.52 10.98
#